data_AF-A0A482ZK85-F1
#
_entry.id   AF-A0A482ZK85-F1
#
_cell.length_a   1.000
_cell.length_b   1.000
_cell.length_c   1.000
_cell.angle_alpha   90.00
_cell.angle_beta   90.00
_cell.angle_gamma   90.00
#
_symmetry.space_group_name_H-M   'P 1'
#
loop_
_entity.id
_entity.type
_entity.pdbx_description
1 polymer ?
#
loop_
_entity_poly.entity_id
_entity_poly.type
_entity_poly.pdbx_seq_one_letter_code
_entity_poly.pdbx_strand_id
1 'polypeptide(L)'
;MHSLKQIEKQQVGLRIPTYLVKEIDELTRNYDINRSAFITEAIQSFIKEQKEKIFYEGLEQAVKEMKMMIDGELPKAILTDLIAELKDENQ
;
A
#
# COMPACT_ATOMS: atom_id res chain seq x y z
N MET A 1 6.10 15.52 -0.66
CA MET A 1 7.29 15.85 0.14
C MET A 1 7.10 15.23 1.53
N HIS A 2 8.05 14.40 1.99
CA HIS A 2 7.98 13.82 3.33
C HIS A 2 8.24 14.89 4.39
N SER A 3 7.55 14.82 5.54
CA SER A 3 7.80 15.72 6.67
C SER A 3 9.17 15.44 7.29
N LEU A 4 9.75 16.42 8.00
CA LEU A 4 11.07 16.26 8.64
C LEU A 4 11.15 15.02 9.55
N LYS A 5 10.06 14.72 10.28
CA LYS A 5 9.94 13.50 11.09
C LYS A 5 9.94 12.20 10.28
N GLN A 6 9.44 12.22 9.05
CA GLN A 6 9.40 11.05 8.17
C GLN A 6 10.75 10.77 7.48
N ILE A 7 11.65 11.76 7.46
CA ILE A 7 13.01 11.63 6.92
C ILE A 7 13.98 11.12 8.00
N GLU A 8 13.58 11.21 9.27
CA GLU A 8 14.38 10.75 10.40
C GLU A 8 14.62 9.24 10.31
N LYS A 9 15.90 8.85 10.29
CA LYS A 9 16.30 7.44 10.17
C LYS A 9 16.22 6.78 11.54
N GLN A 10 15.31 5.84 11.69
CA GLN A 10 15.28 4.95 12.85
C GLN A 10 16.15 3.71 12.60
N GLN A 11 17.02 3.37 13.55
CA GLN A 11 17.79 2.12 13.49
C GLN A 11 16.88 0.94 13.85
N VAL A 12 16.86 -0.08 13.00
CA VAL A 12 16.06 -1.29 13.18
C VAL A 12 16.97 -2.52 13.11
N GLY A 13 16.87 -3.40 14.11
CA GLY A 13 17.55 -4.69 14.09
C GLY A 13 16.71 -5.73 13.37
N LEU A 14 17.19 -6.25 12.24
CA LEU A 14 16.48 -7.24 11.41
C LEU A 14 17.26 -8.57 11.40
N ARG A 15 16.54 -9.69 11.52
CA ARG A 15 17.09 -11.01 11.25
C ARG A 15 16.66 -11.44 9.85
N ILE A 16 17.64 -11.65 8.98
CA ILE A 16 17.41 -12.07 7.60
C ILE A 16 18.09 -13.43 7.42
N PRO A 17 17.44 -14.40 6.77
CA PRO A 17 18.07 -15.67 6.39
C PRO A 17 19.40 -15.45 5.67
N THR A 18 20.40 -16.27 5.99
CA THR A 18 21.77 -16.11 5.47
C THR A 18 21.83 -16.17 3.94
N TYR A 19 20.98 -16.99 3.30
CA TYR A 19 20.97 -17.11 1.84
C TYR A 19 20.55 -15.80 1.16
N LEU A 20 19.56 -15.09 1.71
CA LEU A 20 19.12 -13.79 1.18
C LEU A 20 20.19 -12.72 1.34
N VAL A 21 20.91 -12.71 2.46
CA VAL A 21 22.03 -11.76 2.66
C VAL A 21 23.12 -11.99 1.60
N LYS A 22 23.42 -13.25 1.29
CA LYS A 22 24.39 -13.60 0.23
C LYS A 22 23.90 -13.18 -1.16
N GLU A 23 22.63 -13.41 -1.48
CA GLU A 23 22.05 -12.97 -2.75
C GLU A 23 22.11 -11.45 -2.91
N ILE A 24 21.80 -10.70 -1.84
CA ILE A 24 21.94 -9.24 -1.83
C ILE A 24 23.41 -8.86 -2.09
N ASP A 25 24.36 -9.47 -1.37
CA ASP A 25 25.78 -9.17 -1.55
C ASP A 25 26.29 -9.46 -2.96
N GLU A 26 25.86 -10.56 -3.55
CA GLU A 26 26.23 -10.95 -4.91
C GLU A 26 25.65 -9.97 -5.93
N LEU A 27 24.37 -9.61 -5.76
CA LEU A 27 23.67 -8.68 -6.64
C LEU A 27 24.26 -7.28 -6.54
N THR A 28 24.58 -6.81 -5.33
CA THR A 28 25.17 -5.48 -5.12
C THR A 28 26.68 -5.46 -5.28
N ARG A 29 27.38 -6.58 -5.52
CA ARG A 29 28.86 -6.61 -5.59
C ARG A 29 29.42 -5.65 -6.65
N ASN A 30 28.74 -5.53 -7.78
CA ASN A 30 29.18 -4.72 -8.92
C ASN A 30 28.52 -3.34 -8.97
N TYR A 31 27.66 -3.04 -8.00
CA TYR A 31 26.93 -1.78 -7.91
C TYR A 31 27.36 -1.08 -6.61
N ASP A 32 27.55 0.23 -6.61
CA ASP A 32 27.88 0.97 -5.38
C ASP A 32 26.66 1.14 -4.46
N ILE A 33 26.00 0.02 -4.17
CA ILE A 33 24.74 -0.07 -3.42
C ILE A 33 25.03 -0.84 -2.14
N ASN A 34 24.79 -0.19 -1.00
CA ASN A 34 24.87 -0.88 0.29
C ASN A 34 23.57 -1.65 0.61
N ARG A 35 23.68 -2.68 1.46
CA ARG A 35 22.55 -3.53 1.87
C ARG A 35 21.37 -2.72 2.40
N SER A 36 21.62 -1.67 3.18
CA SER A 36 20.56 -0.83 3.77
C SER A 36 19.75 -0.10 2.70
N ALA A 37 20.42 0.42 1.66
CA ALA A 37 19.76 1.07 0.54
C ALA A 37 18.92 0.07 -0.25
N PHE A 38 19.47 -1.11 -0.54
CA PHE A 38 18.74 -2.19 -1.21
C PHE A 38 17.49 -2.60 -0.43
N ILE A 39 17.62 -2.87 0.88
CA ILE A 39 16.51 -3.29 1.75
C ILE A 39 15.46 -2.18 1.84
N THR A 40 15.88 -0.91 1.96
CA THR A 40 14.95 0.22 2.03
C THR A 40 14.12 0.33 0.75
N GLU A 41 14.76 0.24 -0.41
CA GLU A 41 14.08 0.32 -1.71
C GLU A 41 13.12 -0.85 -1.93
N ALA A 42 13.54 -2.06 -1.56
CA ALA A 42 12.71 -3.25 -1.62
C ALA A 42 11.45 -3.11 -0.73
N ILE A 43 11.60 -2.59 0.49
CA ILE A 43 10.48 -2.32 1.40
C ILE A 43 9.54 -1.26 0.79
N GLN A 44 10.07 -0.16 0.25
CA GLN A 44 9.26 0.88 -0.37
C GLN A 44 8.46 0.36 -1.57
N SER A 45 9.13 -0.40 -2.45
CA SER A 45 8.51 -1.04 -3.60
C SER A 45 7.39 -1.99 -3.19
N PHE A 46 7.65 -2.83 -2.18
CA PHE A 46 6.65 -3.76 -1.65
C PHE A 46 5.44 -3.02 -1.04
N ILE A 47 5.67 -1.97 -0.24
CA ILE A 47 4.58 -1.17 0.33
C ILE A 47 3.73 -0.53 -0.77
N LYS A 48 4.37 0.00 -1.82
CA LYS A 48 3.67 0.61 -2.95
C LYS A 48 2.76 -0.41 -3.64
N GLU A 49 3.29 -1.59 -3.95
CA GLU A 49 2.54 -2.67 -4.60
C GLU A 49 1.34 -3.12 -3.75
N GLN A 50 1.53 -3.28 -2.44
CA GLN A 50 0.42 -3.65 -1.54
C GLN A 50 -0.67 -2.56 -1.50
N LYS A 51 -0.30 -1.28 -1.50
CA LYS A 51 -1.27 -0.18 -1.54
C LYS A 51 -2.05 -0.14 -2.85
N GLU A 52 -1.37 -0.35 -3.97
CA GLU A 52 -2.01 -0.44 -5.29
C GLU A 52 -2.99 -1.61 -5.32
N LYS A 53 -2.59 -2.79 -4.82
CA LYS A 53 -3.44 -3.96 -4.74
C LYS A 53 -4.72 -3.69 -3.93
N ILE A 54 -4.58 -3.15 -2.71
CA ILE A 54 -5.72 -2.79 -1.85
C ILE A 54 -6.65 -1.80 -2.57
N PHE A 55 -6.08 -0.80 -3.24
CA PHE A 55 -6.86 0.17 -4.01
C PHE A 55 -7.65 -0.48 -5.13
N TYR A 56 -7.01 -1.35 -5.94
CA TYR A 56 -7.69 -2.01 -7.05
C TYR A 56 -8.74 -3.02 -6.60
N GLU A 57 -8.51 -3.73 -5.49
CA GLU A 57 -9.51 -4.63 -4.88
C GLU A 57 -10.74 -3.83 -4.41
N GLY A 58 -10.53 -2.69 -3.72
CA GLY A 58 -11.62 -1.81 -3.32
C GLY A 58 -12.36 -1.18 -4.51
N LEU A 59 -11.62 -0.80 -5.56
CA LEU A 59 -12.21 -0.27 -6.79
C LEU A 59 -13.05 -1.33 -7.52
N GLU A 60 -12.57 -2.57 -7.63
CA GLU A 60 -13.31 -3.66 -8.24
C GLU A 60 -14.63 -3.89 -7.52
N GLN A 61 -14.61 -3.87 -6.18
CA GLN A 61 -15.80 -4.00 -5.36
C GLN A 61 -16.78 -2.83 -5.60
N ALA A 62 -16.30 -1.60 -5.58
CA ALA A 62 -17.12 -0.41 -5.82
C ALA A 62 -17.75 -0.41 -7.23
N VAL A 63 -17.02 -0.85 -8.26
CA VAL A 63 -17.56 -0.97 -9.63
C VAL A 63 -18.63 -2.05 -9.73
N LYS A 64 -18.46 -3.18 -9.03
CA LYS A 64 -19.50 -4.23 -8.94
C LYS A 64 -20.76 -3.70 -8.28
N GLU A 65 -20.64 -3.01 -7.15
CA GLU A 65 -21.77 -2.41 -6.45
C GLU A 65 -22.49 -1.37 -7.31
N MET A 66 -21.75 -0.50 -7.98
CA MET A 66 -22.31 0.46 -8.93
C MET A 66 -23.09 -0.24 -10.06
N LYS A 67 -22.52 -1.32 -10.61
CA LYS A 67 -23.18 -2.08 -11.67
C LYS A 67 -24.47 -2.74 -11.16
N MET A 68 -24.45 -3.34 -9.98
CA MET A 68 -25.66 -3.90 -9.35
C MET A 68 -26.73 -2.84 -9.08
N MET A 69 -26.35 -1.60 -8.73
CA MET A 69 -27.30 -0.48 -8.61
C MET A 69 -27.89 -0.06 -9.97
N ILE A 70 -27.08 -0.06 -11.04
CA ILE A 70 -27.54 0.24 -12.41
C ILE A 70 -28.49 -0.84 -12.92
N ASP A 71 -28.13 -2.11 -12.73
CA ASP A 71 -28.88 -3.28 -13.16
C ASP A 71 -30.16 -3.51 -12.31
N GLY A 72 -30.35 -2.71 -11.25
CA GLY A 72 -31.54 -2.71 -10.40
C GLY A 72 -31.55 -3.82 -9.34
N GLU A 73 -30.42 -4.50 -9.14
CA GLU A 73 -30.22 -5.56 -8.14
C GLU A 73 -29.95 -4.99 -6.73
N LEU A 74 -29.55 -3.72 -6.64
CA LEU A 74 -29.43 -2.97 -5.38
C LEU A 74 -30.44 -1.81 -5.34
N PRO A 75 -31.07 -1.54 -4.18
CA PRO A 75 -31.93 -0.37 -4.02
C PRO A 75 -31.12 0.90 -4.27
N LYS A 76 -31.70 1.84 -5.01
CA LYS A 76 -31.09 3.15 -5.24
C LYS A 76 -30.99 3.89 -3.91
N ALA A 77 -29.78 4.00 -3.38
CA ALA A 77 -29.52 4.88 -2.24
C ALA A 77 -29.80 6.34 -2.67
N ILE A 78 -30.57 7.06 -1.87
CA ILE A 78 -30.88 8.46 -2.15
C ILE A 78 -29.68 9.27 -1.64
N LEU A 79 -29.32 10.34 -2.33
CA LEU A 79 -28.15 11.17 -2.02
C LEU A 79 -28.08 11.59 -0.54
N THR A 80 -29.24 11.80 0.08
CA THR A 80 -29.41 12.14 1.49
C THR A 80 -28.94 11.05 2.45
N ASP A 81 -29.17 9.78 2.11
CA ASP A 81 -28.82 8.63 2.96
C ASP A 81 -27.30 8.42 2.93
N LEU A 82 -26.68 8.55 1.75
CA LEU A 82 -25.22 8.49 1.58
C LEU A 82 -24.50 9.62 2.32
N ILE A 83 -25.07 10.83 2.33
CA ILE A 83 -24.51 11.97 3.06
C ILE A 83 -24.60 11.75 4.58
N ALA A 84 -25.64 11.07 5.06
CA ALA A 84 -25.78 10.74 6.47
C ALA A 84 -24.74 9.71 6.92
N GLU A 85 -24.57 8.62 6.16
CA GLU A 85 -23.55 7.58 6.45
C GLU A 85 -22.13 8.14 6.50
N LEU A 86 -21.74 8.97 5.52
CA LEU A 86 -20.40 9.58 5.47
C LEU A 86 -20.11 10.56 6.62
N LYS A 87 -21.15 11.14 7.23
CA LYS A 87 -21.00 12.04 8.38
C LYS A 87 -20.85 11.27 9.70
N ASP A 88 -21.49 10.11 9.80
CA ASP A 88 -21.40 9.25 10.98
C ASP A 88 -20.06 8.50 11.05
N GLU A 89 -19.43 8.15 9.92
CA GLU A 89 -18.07 7.53 9.91
C GLU A 89 -16.93 8.50 10.27
N ASN A 90 -17.18 9.81 10.34
CA ASN A 90 -16.19 10.85 10.63
C ASN A 90 -16.31 11.47 12.04
N GLN A 91 -17.04 10.82 12.96
CA GLN A 91 -17.08 11.14 14.40
C GLN A 91 -16.27 10.14 15.22
#